data_AF-A0AAW0Y0A1-F1
#
_entry.id   AF-A0AAW0Y0A1-F1
#
_cell.length_a   1.000
_cell.length_b   1.000
_cell.length_c   1.000
_cell.angle_alpha   90.00
_cell.angle_beta   90.00
_cell.angle_gamma   90.00
#
_symmetry.space_group_name_H-M   'P 1'
#
loop_
_entity.id
_entity.type
_entity.pdbx_description
1 polymer ?
#
loop_
_entity_poly.entity_id
_entity_poly.type
_entity_poly.pdbx_seq_one_letter_code
_entity_poly.pdbx_strand_id
1 'polypeptide(L)'
;MLSKILWEAHVPLVVVRSYGMIGYIRVQIEEHAVVESHPESEMPDLRLDRPFSALQKYMDSLDLESMDNKEHSHVPYVVILYKYLQLWNQQHGAPPKNYKERKAFIELCKTGMREKENNEPEENFEEAVKAVNTSLLPTSIPSGVQSILNKAASITPSPTTKPFWIMARALHEFVTSEGRGALPVRGTIPDMTADSEKYIKIQNLYREQAAQDADWVLRRVQELSQQLGPRKIVPSLDNDVRTFCKNSHALRVVKGKSITEEYKGSINLGEIGYSK
;
A
#
# COMPACT_ATOMS: atom_id res chain seq x y z
N MET A 1 -19.41 36.40 6.84
CA MET A 1 -19.79 35.38 5.83
C MET A 1 -19.54 34.01 6.43
N LEU A 2 -20.53 33.10 6.39
CA LEU A 2 -20.50 31.79 7.07
C LEU A 2 -19.21 30.99 6.79
N SER A 3 -18.73 30.99 5.55
CA SER A 3 -17.51 30.29 5.14
C SER A 3 -16.26 30.71 5.91
N LYS A 4 -16.10 32.01 6.21
CA LYS A 4 -14.96 32.52 7.00
C LYS A 4 -15.02 32.03 8.44
N ILE A 5 -16.20 32.12 9.08
CA ILE A 5 -16.40 31.73 10.47
C ILE A 5 -16.12 30.23 10.64
N LEU A 6 -16.64 29.39 9.74
CA LEU A 6 -16.41 27.95 9.81
C LEU A 6 -14.96 27.55 9.52
N TRP A 7 -14.27 28.28 8.64
CA TRP A 7 -12.84 28.06 8.38
C TRP A 7 -11.99 28.33 9.63
N GLU A 8 -12.20 29.47 10.29
CA GLU A 8 -11.49 29.84 11.53
C GLU A 8 -11.82 28.89 12.69
N ALA A 9 -13.01 28.29 12.68
CA ALA A 9 -13.43 27.27 13.65
C ALA A 9 -12.99 25.83 13.29
N HIS A 10 -12.26 25.63 12.18
CA HIS A 10 -11.88 24.31 11.65
C HIS A 10 -13.07 23.36 11.39
N VAL A 11 -14.24 23.90 11.04
CA VAL A 11 -15.45 23.14 10.72
C VAL A 11 -15.56 22.94 9.21
N PRO A 12 -15.64 21.70 8.70
CA PRO A 12 -15.87 21.44 7.29
C PRO A 12 -17.20 22.04 6.79
N LEU A 13 -17.19 22.58 5.57
CA LEU A 13 -18.37 23.15 4.93
C LEU A 13 -18.53 22.58 3.52
N VAL A 14 -19.74 22.15 3.19
CA VAL A 14 -20.13 21.79 1.81
C VAL A 14 -21.18 22.79 1.33
N VAL A 15 -20.85 23.52 0.27
CA VAL A 15 -21.78 24.43 -0.40
C VAL A 15 -22.33 23.74 -1.63
N VAL A 16 -23.65 23.62 -1.69
CA VAL A 16 -24.36 23.05 -2.84
C VAL A 16 -25.29 24.13 -3.41
N ARG A 17 -25.27 24.30 -4.72
CA ARG A 17 -26.19 25.19 -5.45
C ARG A 17 -26.71 24.50 -6.70
N SER A 18 -27.93 24.83 -7.09
CA SER A 18 -28.54 24.42 -8.35
C SER A 18 -28.98 25.66 -9.11
N TYR A 19 -28.57 25.77 -10.37
CA TYR A 19 -28.94 26.83 -11.31
C TYR A 19 -29.47 26.18 -12.59
N GLY A 20 -30.78 25.93 -12.63
CA GLY A 20 -31.43 25.24 -13.76
C GLY A 20 -30.84 23.83 -13.93
N MET A 21 -30.11 23.63 -15.03
CA MET A 21 -29.45 22.35 -15.36
C MET A 21 -28.00 22.24 -14.83
N ILE A 22 -27.51 23.24 -14.07
CA ILE A 22 -26.16 23.27 -13.53
C ILE A 22 -26.20 23.00 -12.02
N GLY A 23 -25.56 21.92 -11.58
CA GLY A 23 -25.25 21.66 -10.18
C GLY A 23 -23.84 22.15 -9.82
N TYR A 24 -23.71 22.83 -8.69
CA TYR A 24 -22.44 23.29 -8.14
C TYR A 24 -22.25 22.70 -6.75
N ILE A 25 -21.11 22.05 -6.51
CA ILE A 25 -20.71 21.51 -5.21
C ILE A 25 -19.31 22.03 -4.90
N ARG A 26 -19.13 22.61 -3.71
CA ARG A 26 -17.84 23.12 -3.25
C ARG A 26 -17.58 22.71 -1.80
N VAL A 27 -16.48 22.00 -1.59
CA VAL A 27 -16.05 21.53 -0.27
C VAL A 27 -14.94 22.40 0.30
N GLN A 28 -15.19 23.05 1.42
CA GLN A 28 -14.20 23.80 2.20
C GLN A 28 -13.77 22.97 3.41
N ILE A 29 -12.53 22.51 3.40
CA ILE A 29 -11.89 21.78 4.50
C ILE A 29 -10.40 22.13 4.50
N GLU A 30 -9.82 22.39 5.66
CA GLU A 30 -8.41 22.75 5.75
C GLU A 30 -7.50 21.56 5.47
N GLU A 31 -7.75 20.45 6.17
CA GLU A 31 -7.00 19.20 6.02
C GLU A 31 -7.90 18.01 6.34
N HIS A 32 -8.03 17.10 5.38
CA HIS A 32 -8.71 15.83 5.52
C HIS A 32 -7.72 14.69 5.29
N ALA A 33 -7.35 14.01 6.37
CA ALA A 33 -6.46 12.85 6.31
C ALA A 33 -7.29 11.56 6.27
N VAL A 34 -6.99 10.70 5.30
CA VAL A 34 -7.73 9.47 5.01
C VAL A 34 -6.76 8.30 5.12
N VAL A 35 -7.13 7.32 5.95
CA VAL A 35 -6.39 6.06 6.11
C VAL A 35 -6.94 5.03 5.14
N GLU A 36 -8.24 4.78 5.17
CA GLU A 36 -8.93 3.83 4.30
C GLU A 36 -9.42 4.53 3.04
N SER A 37 -8.54 4.71 2.05
CA SER A 37 -8.90 5.41 0.81
C SER A 37 -9.59 4.53 -0.23
N HIS A 38 -9.70 3.22 0.02
CA HIS A 38 -10.32 2.21 -0.87
C HIS A 38 -9.95 2.39 -2.36
N PRO A 39 -8.66 2.27 -2.74
CA PRO A 39 -8.25 2.40 -4.13
C PRO A 39 -8.91 1.34 -5.01
N GLU A 40 -9.34 1.73 -6.23
CA GLU A 40 -10.09 0.86 -7.15
C GLU A 40 -9.31 -0.36 -7.63
N SER A 41 -7.97 -0.24 -7.72
CA SER A 41 -7.09 -1.34 -8.09
C SER A 41 -5.90 -1.38 -7.14
N GLU A 42 -5.81 -2.47 -6.38
CA GLU A 42 -4.68 -2.74 -5.50
C GLU A 42 -3.82 -3.84 -6.09
N MET A 43 -2.54 -3.53 -6.29
CA MET A 43 -1.53 -4.55 -6.57
C MET A 43 -1.19 -5.28 -5.29
N PRO A 44 -1.06 -6.62 -5.30
CA PRO A 44 -0.74 -7.38 -4.10
C PRO A 44 0.69 -7.08 -3.63
N ASP A 45 0.89 -7.00 -2.31
CA ASP A 45 2.20 -6.78 -1.69
C ASP A 45 2.92 -8.12 -1.47
N LEU A 46 3.40 -8.73 -2.56
CA LEU A 46 4.01 -10.08 -2.53
C LEU A 46 5.49 -10.11 -2.15
N ARG A 47 6.16 -8.95 -2.04
CA ARG A 47 7.57 -8.86 -1.61
C ARG A 47 8.55 -9.79 -2.33
N LEU A 48 8.27 -10.21 -3.56
CA LEU A 48 9.15 -11.14 -4.30
C LEU A 48 10.51 -10.52 -4.64
N ASP A 49 10.57 -9.19 -4.80
CA ASP A 49 11.82 -8.45 -5.01
C ASP A 49 12.67 -8.31 -3.73
N ARG A 50 12.04 -8.41 -2.55
CA ARG A 50 12.68 -8.26 -1.23
C ARG A 50 11.99 -9.12 -0.17
N PRO A 51 12.07 -10.46 -0.27
CA PRO A 51 11.34 -11.34 0.63
C PRO A 51 11.81 -11.12 2.07
N PHE A 52 10.86 -11.06 3.00
CA PHE A 52 11.20 -11.06 4.42
C PHE A 52 11.73 -12.43 4.85
N SER A 53 12.52 -12.47 5.92
CA SER A 53 13.32 -13.67 6.26
C SER A 53 12.48 -14.94 6.39
N ALA A 54 11.30 -14.87 7.00
CA ALA A 54 10.43 -16.03 7.16
C ALA A 54 9.87 -16.54 5.83
N LEU A 55 9.47 -15.64 4.92
CA LEU A 55 9.00 -15.99 3.58
C LEU A 55 10.12 -16.60 2.75
N GLN A 56 11.30 -15.99 2.76
CA GLN A 56 12.47 -16.53 2.07
C GLN A 56 12.80 -17.95 2.54
N LYS A 57 12.93 -18.16 3.86
CA LYS A 57 13.23 -19.49 4.43
C LYS A 57 12.23 -20.55 4.00
N TYR A 58 10.94 -20.21 4.00
CA TYR A 58 9.90 -21.13 3.58
C TYR A 58 10.01 -21.47 2.08
N MET A 59 10.14 -20.45 1.22
CA MET A 59 10.24 -20.69 -0.22
C MET A 59 11.54 -21.44 -0.58
N ASP A 60 12.65 -21.11 0.08
CA ASP A 60 13.93 -21.81 -0.10
C ASP A 60 13.84 -23.29 0.28
N SER A 61 13.03 -23.64 1.30
CA SER A 61 12.85 -25.04 1.74
C SER A 61 12.11 -25.95 0.77
N LEU A 62 11.39 -25.39 -0.20
CA LEU A 62 10.63 -26.17 -1.18
C LEU A 62 11.52 -26.52 -2.37
N ASP A 63 11.64 -27.80 -2.69
CA ASP A 63 12.32 -28.30 -3.89
C ASP A 63 11.27 -28.73 -4.93
N LEU A 64 11.17 -27.99 -6.03
CA LEU A 64 10.17 -28.27 -7.07
C LEU A 64 10.53 -29.51 -7.91
N GLU A 65 11.81 -29.88 -7.98
CA GLU A 65 12.28 -31.00 -8.81
C GLU A 65 11.99 -32.34 -8.12
N SER A 66 12.10 -32.39 -6.79
CA SER A 66 11.86 -33.60 -6.01
C SER A 66 10.38 -33.92 -5.77
N MET A 67 9.46 -32.98 -6.01
CA MET A 67 8.02 -33.15 -5.79
C MET A 67 7.41 -34.14 -6.78
N ASP A 68 6.39 -34.87 -6.35
CA ASP A 68 5.56 -35.65 -7.28
C ASP A 68 4.65 -34.74 -8.13
N ASN A 69 3.99 -35.30 -9.15
CA ASN A 69 3.15 -34.51 -10.07
C ASN A 69 1.96 -33.85 -9.37
N LYS A 70 1.42 -34.46 -8.31
CA LYS A 70 0.31 -33.89 -7.56
C LYS A 70 0.80 -32.72 -6.72
N GLU A 71 1.88 -32.90 -5.99
CA GLU A 71 2.48 -31.86 -5.15
C GLU A 71 2.92 -30.65 -5.96
N HIS A 72 3.52 -30.89 -7.13
CA HIS A 72 4.01 -29.87 -8.06
C HIS A 72 2.89 -28.98 -8.60
N SER A 73 1.77 -29.57 -9.04
CA SER A 73 0.62 -28.80 -9.57
C SER A 73 -0.20 -28.07 -8.51
N HIS A 74 0.10 -28.30 -7.24
CA HIS A 74 -0.53 -27.61 -6.09
C HIS A 74 0.47 -26.71 -5.35
N VAL A 75 1.57 -26.33 -6.00
CA VAL A 75 2.48 -25.32 -5.47
C VAL A 75 1.89 -23.92 -5.71
N PRO A 76 1.77 -23.07 -4.68
CA PRO A 76 1.33 -21.69 -4.83
C PRO A 76 2.15 -20.91 -5.86
N TYR A 77 1.51 -20.16 -6.77
CA TYR A 77 2.21 -19.47 -7.86
C TYR A 77 3.31 -18.51 -7.37
N VAL A 78 3.16 -17.94 -6.17
CA VAL A 78 4.15 -17.05 -5.54
C VAL A 78 5.49 -17.77 -5.33
N VAL A 79 5.46 -19.06 -4.96
CA VAL A 79 6.65 -19.90 -4.81
C VAL A 79 7.29 -20.17 -6.17
N ILE A 80 6.48 -20.48 -7.19
CA ILE A 80 6.94 -20.70 -8.56
C ILE A 80 7.68 -19.46 -9.04
N LEU A 81 7.04 -18.29 -8.98
CA LEU A 81 7.63 -17.02 -9.37
C LEU A 81 8.94 -16.75 -8.62
N TYR A 82 8.99 -17.02 -7.31
CA TYR A 82 10.21 -16.85 -6.53
C TYR A 82 11.36 -17.73 -7.02
N LYS A 83 11.13 -19.04 -7.22
CA LYS A 83 12.16 -19.99 -7.66
C LYS A 83 12.71 -19.61 -9.03
N TYR A 84 11.84 -19.28 -9.98
CA TYR A 84 12.27 -18.84 -11.30
C TYR A 84 12.92 -17.46 -11.27
N LEU A 85 12.53 -16.57 -10.34
CA LEU A 85 13.19 -15.28 -10.15
C LEU A 85 14.62 -15.45 -9.62
N GLN A 86 14.86 -16.42 -8.73
CA GLN A 86 16.23 -16.77 -8.31
C GLN A 86 17.08 -17.24 -9.49
N LEU A 87 16.57 -18.18 -10.30
CA LEU A 87 17.27 -18.66 -11.50
C LEU A 87 17.56 -17.54 -12.49
N TRP A 88 16.56 -16.68 -12.76
CA TRP A 88 16.71 -15.52 -13.63
C TRP A 88 17.80 -14.57 -13.12
N ASN A 89 17.77 -14.24 -11.83
CA ASN A 89 18.72 -13.33 -11.20
C ASN A 89 20.15 -13.87 -11.18
N GLN A 90 20.34 -15.19 -11.09
CA GLN A 90 21.67 -15.81 -11.23
C GLN A 90 22.26 -15.57 -12.63
N GLN A 91 21.42 -15.56 -13.66
CA GLN A 91 21.85 -15.37 -15.05
C GLN A 91 21.98 -13.88 -15.45
N HIS A 92 21.12 -13.01 -14.91
CA HIS A 92 20.99 -11.60 -15.36
C HIS A 92 21.37 -10.56 -14.30
N GLY A 93 21.57 -10.96 -13.05
CA GLY A 93 21.91 -10.09 -11.91
C GLY A 93 20.76 -9.26 -11.34
N ALA A 94 19.61 -9.16 -12.02
CA ALA A 94 18.46 -8.39 -11.57
C ALA A 94 17.11 -8.93 -12.10
N PRO A 95 15.98 -8.63 -11.42
CA PRO A 95 14.64 -9.00 -11.86
C PRO A 95 14.28 -8.47 -13.25
N PRO A 96 13.37 -9.14 -14.00
CA PRO A 96 12.87 -8.66 -15.28
C PRO A 96 12.20 -7.28 -15.17
N LYS A 97 12.67 -6.30 -15.95
CA LYS A 97 12.17 -4.92 -15.91
C LYS A 97 11.28 -4.60 -17.10
N ASN A 98 11.83 -4.75 -18.31
CA ASN A 98 11.16 -4.36 -19.55
C ASN A 98 10.29 -5.49 -20.12
N TYR A 99 9.46 -5.15 -21.12
CA TYR A 99 8.55 -6.10 -21.75
C TYR A 99 9.26 -7.33 -22.34
N LYS A 100 10.44 -7.14 -22.94
CA LYS A 100 11.22 -8.23 -23.55
C LYS A 100 11.71 -9.21 -22.48
N GLU A 101 12.26 -8.69 -21.38
CA GLU A 101 12.71 -9.50 -20.23
C GLU A 101 11.54 -10.22 -19.56
N ARG A 102 10.40 -9.53 -19.36
CA ARG A 102 9.19 -10.17 -18.79
C ARG A 102 8.68 -11.30 -19.67
N LYS A 103 8.71 -11.13 -21.00
CA LYS A 103 8.34 -12.19 -21.94
C LYS A 103 9.31 -13.37 -21.86
N ALA A 104 10.62 -13.13 -21.80
CA ALA A 104 11.61 -14.19 -21.64
C ALA A 104 11.48 -14.90 -20.28
N PHE A 105 11.15 -14.18 -19.22
CA PHE A 105 10.89 -14.75 -17.89
C PHE A 105 9.64 -15.62 -17.87
N ILE A 106 8.58 -15.21 -18.58
CA ILE A 106 7.38 -16.04 -18.78
C ILE A 106 7.75 -17.35 -19.46
N GLU A 107 8.53 -17.31 -20.54
CA GLU A 107 8.98 -18.53 -21.22
C GLU A 107 9.86 -19.39 -20.30
N LEU A 108 10.71 -18.78 -19.48
CA LEU A 108 11.48 -19.50 -18.46
C LEU A 108 10.57 -20.23 -17.46
N CYS A 109 9.54 -19.57 -16.93
CA CYS A 109 8.60 -20.21 -16.01
C CYS A 109 7.89 -21.41 -16.67
N LYS A 110 7.54 -21.30 -17.96
CA LYS A 110 6.90 -22.40 -18.71
C LYS A 110 7.78 -23.63 -18.88
N THR A 111 9.10 -23.48 -18.86
CA THR A 111 10.01 -24.64 -18.94
C THR A 111 9.89 -25.58 -17.72
N GLY A 112 9.32 -25.08 -16.63
CA GLY A 112 9.03 -25.87 -15.43
C GLY A 112 7.74 -26.66 -15.47
N MET A 113 6.88 -26.43 -16.46
CA MET A 113 5.61 -27.15 -16.58
C MET A 113 5.89 -28.60 -16.97
N ARG A 114 5.34 -29.55 -16.22
CA ARG A 114 5.45 -30.98 -16.48
C ARG A 114 4.35 -31.41 -17.44
N GLU A 115 4.72 -32.22 -18.44
CA GLU A 115 3.76 -32.92 -19.29
C GLU A 115 3.16 -34.09 -18.49
N LYS A 116 1.86 -34.03 -18.24
CA LYS A 116 1.12 -35.11 -17.58
C LYS A 116 0.55 -36.07 -18.63
N GLU A 117 0.47 -37.35 -18.30
CA GLU A 117 -0.08 -38.40 -19.18
C GLU A 117 -1.50 -38.09 -19.69
N ASN A 118 -2.29 -37.34 -18.90
CA ASN A 118 -3.67 -36.98 -19.22
C ASN A 118 -3.82 -35.63 -19.96
N ASN A 119 -2.72 -34.94 -20.32
CA ASN A 119 -2.74 -33.56 -20.83
C ASN A 119 -3.48 -32.56 -19.92
N GLU A 120 -3.53 -32.83 -18.61
CA GLU A 120 -4.12 -31.90 -17.65
C GLU A 120 -3.25 -30.64 -17.51
N PRO A 121 -3.82 -29.44 -17.59
CA PRO A 121 -3.06 -28.21 -17.45
C PRO A 121 -2.48 -28.07 -16.02
N GLU A 122 -1.32 -27.42 -15.92
CA GLU A 122 -0.76 -26.98 -14.64
C GLU A 122 -1.26 -25.57 -14.33
N GLU A 123 -2.47 -25.47 -13.78
CA GLU A 123 -3.15 -24.21 -13.51
C GLU A 123 -2.31 -23.24 -12.66
N ASN A 124 -1.58 -23.75 -11.67
CA ASN A 124 -0.69 -22.93 -10.84
C ASN A 124 0.44 -22.26 -11.62
N PHE A 125 1.00 -22.93 -12.64
CA PHE A 125 1.98 -22.34 -13.55
C PHE A 125 1.33 -21.34 -14.52
N GLU A 126 0.11 -21.60 -14.99
CA GLU A 126 -0.64 -20.63 -15.78
C GLU A 126 -0.94 -19.35 -14.99
N GLU A 127 -1.34 -19.49 -13.72
CA GLU A 127 -1.51 -18.39 -12.79
C GLU A 127 -0.21 -17.62 -12.61
N ALA A 128 0.92 -18.32 -12.40
CA ALA A 128 2.24 -17.68 -12.28
C ALA A 128 2.55 -16.81 -13.49
N VAL A 129 2.38 -17.36 -14.71
CA VAL A 129 2.62 -16.66 -15.97
C VAL A 129 1.72 -15.42 -16.11
N LYS A 130 0.43 -15.54 -15.76
CA LYS A 130 -0.52 -14.41 -15.78
C LYS A 130 -0.14 -13.34 -14.75
N ALA A 131 0.39 -13.75 -13.59
CA ALA A 131 0.72 -12.89 -12.47
C ALA A 131 2.08 -12.17 -12.63
N VAL A 132 2.95 -12.55 -13.58
CA VAL A 132 4.27 -11.92 -13.80
C VAL A 132 4.20 -10.39 -13.87
N ASN A 133 3.21 -9.86 -14.59
CA ASN A 133 3.12 -8.42 -14.80
C ASN A 133 2.80 -7.63 -13.54
N THR A 134 2.07 -8.24 -12.61
CA THR A 134 1.61 -7.61 -11.38
C THR A 134 2.50 -7.93 -10.17
N SER A 135 3.16 -9.09 -10.18
CA SER A 135 3.88 -9.65 -9.03
C SER A 135 5.36 -9.29 -8.96
N LEU A 136 5.97 -8.93 -10.10
CA LEU A 136 7.40 -8.56 -10.17
C LEU A 136 7.64 -7.05 -10.06
N LEU A 137 6.64 -6.28 -9.63
CA LEU A 137 6.82 -4.85 -9.42
C LEU A 137 7.74 -4.61 -8.22
N PRO A 138 8.67 -3.65 -8.30
CA PRO A 138 9.56 -3.34 -7.20
C PRO A 138 8.75 -2.80 -6.02
N THR A 139 9.03 -3.30 -4.83
CA THR A 139 8.47 -2.77 -3.58
C THR A 139 8.95 -1.33 -3.43
N SER A 140 8.01 -0.39 -3.49
CA SER A 140 8.29 1.05 -3.48
C SER A 140 7.19 1.81 -2.74
N ILE A 141 7.55 2.98 -2.22
CA ILE A 141 6.62 3.87 -1.52
C ILE A 141 5.95 4.79 -2.55
N PRO A 142 4.61 4.79 -2.67
CA PRO A 142 3.93 5.70 -3.59
C PRO A 142 4.24 7.17 -3.26
N SER A 143 4.42 8.01 -4.29
CA SER A 143 4.85 9.41 -4.12
C SER A 143 3.95 10.24 -3.20
N GLY A 144 2.64 10.00 -3.22
CA GLY A 144 1.67 10.62 -2.30
C GLY A 144 1.93 10.25 -0.84
N VAL A 145 2.23 8.97 -0.58
CA VAL A 145 2.59 8.49 0.77
C VAL A 145 3.95 9.03 1.17
N GLN A 146 4.94 9.01 0.28
CA GLN A 146 6.27 9.58 0.55
C GLN A 146 6.18 11.06 0.97
N SER A 147 5.32 11.84 0.33
CA SER A 147 5.08 13.25 0.68
C SER A 147 4.49 13.39 2.09
N ILE A 148 3.59 12.48 2.48
CA ILE A 148 3.02 12.43 3.84
C ILE A 148 4.11 12.08 4.85
N LEU A 149 4.93 11.06 4.58
CA LEU A 149 6.01 10.64 5.47
C LEU A 149 7.07 11.74 5.66
N ASN A 150 7.47 12.40 4.58
CA ASN A 150 8.42 13.52 4.64
C ASN A 150 7.87 14.68 5.46
N LYS A 151 6.58 15.01 5.31
CA LYS A 151 5.91 16.02 6.14
C LYS A 151 5.82 15.58 7.60
N ALA A 152 5.51 14.32 7.87
CA ALA A 152 5.47 13.80 9.23
C ALA A 152 6.87 13.86 9.89
N ALA A 153 7.93 13.61 9.13
CA ALA A 153 9.31 13.69 9.58
C ALA A 153 9.77 15.11 9.96
N SER A 154 9.11 16.16 9.47
CA SER A 154 9.40 17.55 9.85
C SER A 154 8.53 18.08 10.99
N ILE A 155 7.45 17.37 11.34
CA ILE A 155 6.58 17.75 12.46
C ILE A 155 7.27 17.37 13.77
N THR A 156 7.45 18.35 14.66
CA THR A 156 7.73 18.11 16.08
C THR A 156 6.40 17.81 16.79
N PRO A 157 6.19 16.60 17.31
CA PRO A 157 4.93 16.25 17.96
C PRO A 157 4.62 17.19 19.14
N SER A 158 3.36 17.62 19.23
CA SER A 158 2.85 18.48 20.30
C SER A 158 1.50 17.98 20.81
N PRO A 159 1.02 18.48 21.96
CA PRO A 159 -0.31 18.17 22.47
C PRO A 159 -1.46 18.58 21.52
N THR A 160 -1.23 19.31 20.43
CA THR A 160 -2.26 19.61 19.41
C THR A 160 -2.12 18.79 18.14
N THR A 161 -1.06 17.99 17.98
CA THR A 161 -0.86 17.12 16.80
C THR A 161 -1.97 16.08 16.70
N LYS A 162 -2.57 15.96 15.51
CA LYS A 162 -3.62 14.98 15.22
C LYS A 162 -3.05 13.55 15.23
N PRO A 163 -3.81 12.53 15.68
CA PRO A 163 -3.35 11.13 15.74
C PRO A 163 -2.76 10.61 14.42
N PHE A 164 -3.35 10.97 13.27
CA PHE A 164 -2.84 10.63 11.94
C PHE A 164 -1.36 11.01 11.76
N TRP A 165 -0.95 12.21 12.18
CA TRP A 165 0.42 12.69 12.02
C TRP A 165 1.39 12.02 13.01
N ILE A 166 0.90 11.56 14.16
CA ILE A 166 1.68 10.75 15.11
C ILE A 166 1.95 9.37 14.50
N MET A 167 0.93 8.72 13.93
CA MET A 167 1.08 7.44 13.23
C MET A 167 1.95 7.55 11.98
N ALA A 168 1.78 8.61 11.19
CA ALA A 168 2.63 8.88 10.02
C ALA A 168 4.10 9.11 10.40
N ARG A 169 4.36 9.73 11.55
CA ARG A 169 5.72 9.91 12.09
C ARG A 169 6.33 8.57 12.49
N ALA A 170 5.61 7.74 13.24
CA ALA A 170 6.06 6.40 13.60
C ALA A 170 6.29 5.52 12.36
N LEU A 171 5.42 5.60 11.36
CA LEU A 171 5.56 4.92 10.08
C LEU A 171 6.80 5.38 9.31
N HIS A 172 7.10 6.68 9.29
CA HIS A 172 8.34 7.18 8.69
C HIS A 172 9.56 6.58 9.39
N GLU A 173 9.57 6.54 10.72
CA GLU A 173 10.67 5.95 11.48
C GLU A 173 10.81 4.45 11.24
N PHE A 174 9.71 3.70 11.12
CA PHE A 174 9.70 2.29 10.68
C PHE A 174 10.39 2.15 9.33
N VAL A 175 9.95 2.93 8.32
CA VAL A 175 10.50 2.90 6.96
C VAL A 175 12.01 3.13 6.98
N THR A 176 12.51 4.09 7.77
CA THR A 176 13.95 4.40 7.84
C THR A 176 14.77 3.44 8.69
N SER A 177 14.13 2.54 9.45
CA SER A 177 14.79 1.59 10.35
C SER A 177 14.41 0.15 10.01
N GLU A 178 13.46 -0.44 10.74
CA GLU A 178 13.01 -1.84 10.60
C GLU A 178 12.56 -2.18 9.19
N GLY A 179 11.81 -1.28 8.55
CA GLY A 179 11.27 -1.44 7.21
C GLY A 179 12.30 -1.35 6.08
N ARG A 180 13.53 -0.90 6.36
CA ARG A 180 14.64 -0.83 5.37
C ARG A 180 14.23 -0.19 4.03
N GLY A 181 13.53 0.93 4.11
CA GLY A 181 13.02 1.67 2.96
C GLY A 181 11.69 1.14 2.37
N ALA A 182 11.03 0.19 3.03
CA ALA A 182 9.69 -0.31 2.67
C ALA A 182 8.67 0.00 3.77
N LEU A 183 7.40 0.10 3.35
CA LEU A 183 6.25 0.17 4.26
C LEU A 183 6.03 -1.18 4.97
N PRO A 184 5.26 -1.22 6.07
CA PRO A 184 4.78 -2.48 6.67
C PRO A 184 4.15 -3.41 5.64
N VAL A 185 4.36 -4.72 5.80
CA VAL A 185 3.71 -5.74 4.96
C VAL A 185 2.20 -5.65 5.15
N ARG A 186 1.43 -5.68 4.05
CA ARG A 186 -0.05 -5.59 4.12
C ARG A 186 -0.71 -6.78 4.82
N GLY A 187 -0.08 -7.95 4.75
CA GLY A 187 -0.54 -9.18 5.41
C GLY A 187 -1.61 -9.96 4.65
N THR A 188 -2.04 -9.46 3.49
CA THR A 188 -3.01 -10.12 2.62
C THR A 188 -2.35 -10.55 1.31
N ILE A 189 -2.68 -11.75 0.86
CA ILE A 189 -2.29 -12.30 -0.44
C ILE A 189 -3.54 -12.69 -1.24
N PRO A 190 -3.50 -12.67 -2.58
CA PRO A 190 -4.61 -13.12 -3.40
C PRO A 190 -4.85 -14.62 -3.23
N ASP A 191 -6.01 -15.08 -3.67
CA ASP A 191 -6.28 -16.50 -3.85
C ASP A 191 -5.38 -17.10 -4.96
N MET A 192 -5.10 -18.40 -4.88
CA MET A 192 -4.26 -19.10 -5.85
C MET A 192 -4.48 -20.61 -5.83
N THR A 193 -4.31 -21.26 -6.98
CA THR A 193 -4.32 -22.72 -7.09
C THR A 193 -3.15 -23.31 -6.32
N ALA A 194 -3.45 -23.94 -5.19
CA ALA A 194 -2.47 -24.52 -4.29
C ALA A 194 -3.09 -25.58 -3.38
N ASP A 195 -2.24 -26.40 -2.77
CA ASP A 195 -2.65 -27.24 -1.65
C ASP A 195 -3.05 -26.37 -0.46
N SER A 196 -4.08 -26.81 0.28
CA SER A 196 -4.63 -26.05 1.41
C SER A 196 -3.58 -25.76 2.49
N GLU A 197 -2.70 -26.72 2.80
CA GLU A 197 -1.66 -26.54 3.80
C GLU A 197 -0.61 -25.54 3.33
N LYS A 198 -0.17 -25.67 2.07
CA LYS A 198 0.82 -24.75 1.45
C LYS A 198 0.27 -23.32 1.37
N TYR A 199 -1.00 -23.15 0.98
CA TYR A 199 -1.65 -21.84 0.92
C TYR A 199 -1.78 -21.20 2.31
N ILE A 200 -2.33 -21.93 3.28
CA ILE A 200 -2.48 -21.46 4.67
C ILE A 200 -1.12 -21.09 5.26
N LYS A 201 -0.08 -21.88 4.97
CA LYS A 201 1.28 -21.61 5.45
C LYS A 201 1.80 -20.26 4.95
N ILE A 202 1.71 -19.99 3.65
CA ILE A 202 2.12 -18.69 3.09
C ILE A 202 1.25 -17.57 3.66
N GLN A 203 -0.07 -17.76 3.68
CA GLN A 203 -0.99 -16.76 4.22
C GLN A 203 -0.63 -16.35 5.66
N ASN A 204 -0.29 -17.32 6.51
CA ASN A 204 0.15 -17.06 7.89
C ASN A 204 1.48 -16.33 7.95
N LEU A 205 2.45 -16.64 7.08
CA LEU A 205 3.74 -15.91 7.03
C LEU A 205 3.53 -14.41 6.77
N TYR A 206 2.66 -14.05 5.83
CA TYR A 206 2.34 -12.64 5.57
C TYR A 206 1.60 -11.99 6.73
N ARG A 207 0.63 -12.69 7.33
CA ARG A 207 -0.12 -12.18 8.49
C ARG A 207 0.79 -11.94 9.70
N GLU A 208 1.68 -12.88 9.99
CA GLU A 208 2.65 -12.79 11.08
C GLU A 208 3.63 -11.64 10.86
N GLN A 209 4.15 -11.48 9.65
CA GLN A 209 5.03 -10.35 9.33
C GLN A 209 4.30 -9.01 9.45
N ALA A 210 3.07 -8.91 8.93
CA ALA A 210 2.25 -7.70 9.06
C ALA A 210 1.93 -7.36 10.53
N ALA A 211 1.71 -8.38 11.37
CA ALA A 211 1.51 -8.19 12.80
C ALA A 211 2.78 -7.66 13.48
N GLN A 212 3.94 -8.25 13.18
CA GLN A 212 5.24 -7.80 13.71
C GLN A 212 5.56 -6.34 13.31
N ASP A 213 5.34 -6.00 12.04
CA ASP A 213 5.55 -4.64 11.55
C ASP A 213 4.60 -3.64 12.24
N ALA A 214 3.32 -4.01 12.40
CA ALA A 214 2.33 -3.19 13.09
C ALA A 214 2.64 -3.02 14.59
N ASP A 215 3.12 -4.07 15.27
CA ASP A 215 3.52 -4.02 16.67
C ASP A 215 4.76 -3.13 16.88
N TRP A 216 5.67 -3.09 15.90
CA TRP A 216 6.77 -2.11 15.89
C TRP A 216 6.24 -0.68 15.82
N VAL A 217 5.36 -0.39 14.85
CA VAL A 217 4.77 0.94 14.67
C VAL A 217 3.97 1.35 15.90
N LEU A 218 3.21 0.43 16.49
CA LEU A 218 2.41 0.65 17.68
C LEU A 218 3.26 1.08 18.87
N ARG A 219 4.33 0.33 19.18
CA ARG A 219 5.28 0.70 20.23
C ARG A 219 5.81 2.11 20.01
N ARG A 220 6.16 2.43 18.75
CA ARG A 220 6.67 3.75 18.45
C ARG A 220 5.64 4.87 18.60
N VAL A 221 4.39 4.63 18.22
CA VAL A 221 3.27 5.55 18.46
C VAL A 221 3.04 5.78 19.95
N GLN A 222 3.14 4.73 20.77
CA GLN A 222 3.02 4.82 22.23
C GLN A 222 4.13 5.67 22.83
N GLU A 223 5.38 5.46 22.45
CA GLU A 223 6.52 6.27 22.88
C GLU A 223 6.36 7.75 22.51
N LEU A 224 5.99 8.04 21.25
CA LEU A 224 5.73 9.40 20.79
C LEU A 224 4.57 10.06 21.55
N SER A 225 3.55 9.29 21.93
CA SER A 225 2.39 9.80 22.66
C SER A 225 2.70 10.08 24.13
N GLN A 226 3.50 9.24 24.79
CA GLN A 226 3.92 9.43 26.18
C GLN A 226 4.70 10.74 26.37
N GLN A 227 5.51 11.13 25.38
CA GLN A 227 6.25 12.39 25.39
C GLN A 227 5.34 13.64 25.36
N LEU A 228 4.07 13.49 24.98
CA LEU A 228 3.08 14.59 24.87
C LEU A 228 2.26 14.80 26.15
N GLY A 229 2.50 14.00 27.18
CA GLY A 229 1.89 14.11 28.50
C GLY A 229 0.67 13.20 28.74
N PRO A 230 0.24 13.06 30.01
CA PRO A 230 -0.67 12.00 30.47
C PRO A 230 -2.11 12.07 29.95
N ARG A 231 -2.49 13.12 29.20
CA ARG A 231 -3.88 13.38 28.77
C ARG A 231 -4.19 12.97 27.32
N LYS A 232 -3.21 12.48 26.56
CA LYS A 232 -3.44 11.93 25.20
C LYS A 232 -3.36 10.41 25.23
N ILE A 233 -4.33 9.79 25.89
CA ILE A 233 -4.66 8.39 25.60
C ILE A 233 -5.46 8.43 24.30
N VAL A 234 -4.86 8.00 23.20
CA VAL A 234 -5.59 7.78 21.96
C VAL A 234 -6.52 6.57 22.21
N PRO A 235 -7.85 6.70 22.20
CA PRO A 235 -8.74 5.56 22.35
C PRO A 235 -8.51 4.58 21.17
N SER A 236 -8.53 3.27 21.45
CA SER A 236 -8.31 2.16 20.48
C SER A 236 -7.03 2.21 19.62
N LEU A 237 -5.91 2.63 20.22
CA LEU A 237 -4.62 2.76 19.53
C LEU A 237 -4.20 1.52 18.70
N ASP A 238 -4.41 0.31 19.23
CA ASP A 238 -3.96 -0.91 18.57
C ASP A 238 -4.68 -1.17 17.24
N ASN A 239 -6.01 -1.06 17.23
CA ASN A 239 -6.79 -1.30 16.01
C ASN A 239 -6.56 -0.21 14.96
N ASP A 240 -6.43 1.04 15.41
CA ASP A 240 -6.14 2.17 14.54
C ASP A 240 -4.76 2.03 13.89
N VAL A 241 -3.74 1.63 14.65
CA VAL A 241 -2.38 1.40 14.12
C VAL A 241 -2.36 0.21 13.16
N ARG A 242 -3.04 -0.90 13.47
CA ARG A 242 -3.13 -2.04 12.55
C ARG A 242 -3.81 -1.64 11.24
N THR A 243 -4.92 -0.92 11.30
CA THR A 243 -5.62 -0.37 10.13
C THR A 243 -4.72 0.61 9.36
N PHE A 244 -3.97 1.46 10.07
CA PHE A 244 -3.01 2.39 9.48
C PHE A 244 -1.87 1.68 8.75
N CYS A 245 -1.30 0.62 9.32
CA CYS A 245 -0.25 -0.18 8.71
C CYS A 245 -0.74 -0.91 7.46
N LYS A 246 -1.92 -1.56 7.56
CA LYS A 246 -2.57 -2.26 6.43
C LYS A 246 -2.80 -1.31 5.24
N ASN A 247 -3.24 -0.09 5.52
CA ASN A 247 -3.53 0.92 4.50
C ASN A 247 -2.37 1.92 4.25
N SER A 248 -1.17 1.66 4.77
CA SER A 248 -0.03 2.59 4.70
C SER A 248 0.37 2.95 3.27
N HIS A 249 0.13 2.04 2.33
CA HIS A 249 0.39 2.23 0.89
C HIS A 249 -0.58 3.21 0.21
N ALA A 250 -1.75 3.45 0.80
CA ALA A 250 -2.84 4.19 0.19
C ALA A 250 -3.20 5.48 0.94
N LEU A 251 -2.42 5.88 1.96
CA LEU A 251 -2.70 7.09 2.74
C LEU A 251 -2.88 8.33 1.83
N ARG A 252 -3.86 9.16 2.20
CA ARG A 252 -4.15 10.41 1.50
C ARG A 252 -4.33 11.56 2.48
N VAL A 253 -3.86 12.74 2.10
CA VAL A 253 -4.14 14.00 2.79
C VAL A 253 -4.61 14.99 1.76
N VAL A 254 -5.87 15.41 1.86
CA VAL A 254 -6.45 16.46 1.03
C VAL A 254 -6.39 17.76 1.81
N LYS A 255 -5.81 18.80 1.21
CA LYS A 255 -5.82 20.16 1.75
C LYS A 255 -6.67 21.04 0.85
N GLY A 256 -7.72 21.63 1.41
CA GLY A 256 -8.55 22.59 0.70
C GLY A 256 -8.05 24.02 0.90
N LYS A 257 -8.76 24.93 0.24
CA LYS A 257 -8.61 26.37 0.41
C LYS A 257 -9.90 26.93 0.98
N SER A 258 -9.79 28.03 1.74
CA SER A 258 -10.98 28.74 2.19
C SER A 258 -11.70 29.32 0.98
N ILE A 259 -13.04 29.36 1.04
CA ILE A 259 -13.85 30.05 0.04
C ILE A 259 -13.47 31.53 0.03
N THR A 260 -13.13 32.12 1.18
CA THR A 260 -12.70 33.52 1.24
C THR A 260 -11.45 33.79 0.40
N GLU A 261 -10.47 32.88 0.36
CA GLU A 261 -9.28 33.01 -0.51
C GLU A 261 -9.62 32.90 -2.00
N GLU A 262 -10.54 32.00 -2.35
CA GLU A 262 -11.02 31.82 -3.73
C GLU A 262 -11.62 33.12 -4.29
N TYR A 263 -12.43 33.82 -3.49
CA TYR A 263 -13.05 35.08 -3.88
C TYR A 263 -12.06 36.27 -3.91
N LYS A 264 -10.94 36.20 -3.17
CA LYS A 264 -9.89 37.24 -3.20
C LYS A 264 -9.05 37.21 -4.48
N GLY A 265 -8.95 36.06 -5.14
CA GLY A 265 -8.23 35.87 -6.41
C GLY A 265 -9.11 35.93 -7.66
N SER A 266 -10.40 36.25 -7.50
CA SER A 266 -11.35 36.29 -8.61
C SER A 266 -11.19 37.58 -9.43
N ILE A 267 -11.07 37.43 -10.76
CA ILE A 267 -11.06 38.52 -11.74
C ILE A 267 -12.28 39.42 -11.49
N ASN A 268 -12.05 40.73 -11.54
CA ASN A 268 -13.08 41.74 -11.42
C ASN A 268 -14.02 41.60 -12.64
N LEU A 269 -15.15 40.91 -12.46
CA LEU A 269 -16.16 40.72 -13.52
C LEU A 269 -16.72 42.04 -14.08
N GLY A 270 -16.44 43.18 -13.42
CA GLY A 270 -16.69 44.53 -13.93
C GLY A 270 -15.90 44.88 -15.20
N GLU A 271 -14.81 44.18 -15.53
CA GLU A 271 -14.07 44.38 -16.79
C GLU A 271 -14.58 43.50 -17.95
N ILE A 272 -15.48 42.54 -17.68
CA ILE A 272 -16.05 41.63 -18.70
C ILE A 272 -17.47 42.09 -19.11
N GLY A 273 -17.85 43.33 -18.78
CA GLY A 273 -19.18 43.88 -19.02
C GLY A 273 -19.23 44.99 -20.08
N TYR A 274 -19.64 44.59 -21.30
CA TYR A 274 -20.37 45.39 -22.30
C TYR A 274 -19.65 46.58 -22.96
N SER A 275 -19.02 46.33 -24.12
CA SER A 275 -19.14 47.31 -25.21
C SER A 275 -20.59 47.24 -25.69
N LYS A 276 -21.35 48.29 -25.40
CA LYS A 276 -22.43 48.70 -26.31
C LYS A 276 -21.82 49.19 -27.63
#